data_AF-A0A6J7G5R9-F1
#
_entry.id   AF-A0A6J7G5R9-F1
#
_cell.length_a   1.000
_cell.length_b   1.000
_cell.length_c   1.000
_cell.angle_alpha   90.00
_cell.angle_beta   90.00
_cell.angle_gamma   90.00
#
_symmetry.space_group_name_H-M   'P 1'
#
loop_
_entity.id
_entity.type
_entity.pdbx_description
1 polymer ?
#
loop_
_entity_poly.entity_id
_entity_poly.type
_entity_poly.pdbx_seq_one_letter_code
_entity_poly.pdbx_strand_id
1 'polypeptide(L)'
;MSGSFLVLVTWAFVIVSCVAIGYGITTNKRLEESITGQLRYALWWGFAVAVLGILALSIAFPLRSAAAAAGMGAVVAGCAGYSIFRYVTRSKNSHDTKIHLSVFAVLLLIALAAAVVFFAVAALGPVMNYDSGLYHLGAIKYAGDYSTIPGLANLYFPLGYSNSIFPLAAFLGNGPWLGEGYRLVNGLIITMMLVDLAFRWIRGSRTVGAYVLLVGAVVTLVPMVGLSDYWVTSPTSDSAVLALTMVMSAYLADALWTSANRARNGSTAFVVAVLAVSLRPLMAVFLLAVIGVLVMRYILDKHESATERRIAGQSASGFGVTREYGSRAIWISAGVIAALFGVVQSVRDFIMSGWLQFPLSIHAFDVAWLAPDPVWNRTPTLGAARDPLHLWEAAVGWGWIPVWASRLPSQWETYVILALVVASVISIIVAIKVASLNAKSLLLAMMPALLTCAAWFLASPPSFRFVWGPIFSLGVIPIAWSLFAVAKANKVHLISAFVAPFALVLSSTVILAVVAYAGVTRIHPGLNTQQHSWAVGPIDVSVYFAPVVDVPTKSKTLASGLIVQIPTTSDQCWNVYPLCTAQLSPTVAMRGESLQDGFLP
;
A
#
# COMPACT_ATOMS: atom_id res chain seq x y z
N MET A 1 15.89 -25.39 4.81
CA MET A 1 14.57 -24.98 4.28
C MET A 1 14.78 -24.21 2.99
N SER A 2 13.92 -24.33 1.96
CA SER A 2 14.05 -23.47 0.78
C SER A 2 13.76 -22.02 1.17
N GLY A 3 14.51 -21.05 0.62
CA GLY A 3 14.32 -19.62 0.94
C GLY A 3 12.88 -19.14 0.72
N SER A 4 12.22 -19.65 -0.33
CA SER A 4 10.84 -19.28 -0.68
C SER A 4 9.86 -19.76 0.39
N PHE A 5 10.10 -20.91 1.01
CA PHE A 5 9.29 -21.38 2.14
C PHE A 5 9.42 -20.45 3.34
N LEU A 6 10.63 -19.96 3.63
CA LEU A 6 10.84 -18.98 4.69
C LEU A 6 10.12 -17.65 4.40
N VAL A 7 10.07 -17.21 3.13
CA VAL A 7 9.29 -16.03 2.72
C VAL A 7 7.81 -16.24 3.05
N LEU A 8 7.24 -17.39 2.66
CA LEU A 8 5.84 -17.73 2.92
C LEU A 8 5.53 -17.78 4.42
N VAL A 9 6.40 -18.40 5.22
CA VAL A 9 6.26 -18.47 6.69
C VAL A 9 6.31 -17.07 7.30
N THR A 10 7.23 -16.22 6.84
CA THR A 10 7.35 -14.84 7.31
C THR A 10 6.08 -14.03 6.97
N TRP A 11 5.57 -14.13 5.75
CA TRP A 11 4.33 -13.44 5.38
C TRP A 11 3.13 -13.96 6.17
N ALA A 12 3.00 -15.27 6.34
CA ALA A 12 1.94 -15.86 7.15
C ALA A 12 2.00 -15.38 8.60
N PHE A 13 3.19 -15.35 9.20
CA PHE A 13 3.41 -14.83 10.55
C PHE A 13 2.97 -13.37 10.66
N VAL A 14 3.45 -12.50 9.76
CA VAL A 14 3.09 -11.07 9.78
C VAL A 14 1.59 -10.85 9.57
N ILE A 15 0.96 -11.61 8.68
CA ILE A 15 -0.50 -11.55 8.44
C ILE A 15 -1.27 -11.95 9.70
N VAL A 16 -0.88 -13.03 10.37
CA VAL A 16 -1.50 -13.48 11.62
C VAL A 16 -1.30 -12.44 12.72
N SER A 17 -0.10 -11.85 12.85
CA SER A 17 0.15 -10.76 13.79
C SER A 17 -0.71 -9.53 13.51
N CYS A 18 -0.84 -9.12 12.25
CA CYS A 18 -1.72 -8.01 11.86
C CYS A 18 -3.18 -8.30 12.24
N VAL A 19 -3.68 -9.50 11.92
CA VAL A 19 -5.03 -9.90 12.34
C VAL A 19 -5.18 -9.84 13.86
N ALA A 20 -4.21 -10.38 14.62
CA ALA A 20 -4.23 -10.38 16.07
C ALA A 20 -4.23 -8.96 16.66
N ILE A 21 -3.48 -8.02 16.07
CA ILE A 21 -3.46 -6.62 16.50
C ILE A 21 -4.81 -5.93 16.23
N GLY A 22 -5.36 -6.09 15.03
CA GLY A 22 -6.56 -5.35 14.60
C GLY A 22 -7.89 -5.95 15.06
N TYR A 23 -7.91 -7.21 15.53
CA TYR A 23 -9.15 -7.91 15.84
C TYR A 23 -9.96 -7.22 16.95
N GLY A 24 -9.32 -6.85 18.06
CA GLY A 24 -9.96 -6.21 19.21
C GLY A 24 -10.51 -4.82 18.88
N ILE A 25 -9.82 -4.07 18.00
CA ILE A 25 -10.20 -2.72 17.57
C ILE A 25 -11.49 -2.77 16.73
N THR A 26 -11.57 -3.73 15.81
CA THR A 26 -12.67 -3.83 14.84
C THR A 26 -13.85 -4.66 15.37
N THR A 27 -13.63 -5.47 16.41
CA THR A 27 -14.67 -6.28 17.05
C THR A 27 -15.66 -5.41 17.83
N ASN A 28 -16.93 -5.55 17.48
CA ASN A 28 -18.03 -4.87 18.13
C ASN A 28 -19.11 -5.88 18.51
N LYS A 29 -19.48 -5.93 19.80
CA LYS A 29 -20.48 -6.86 20.34
C LYS A 29 -21.88 -6.69 19.73
N ARG A 30 -22.16 -5.54 19.12
CA ARG A 30 -23.49 -5.17 18.57
C ARG A 30 -23.57 -5.25 17.04
N LEU A 31 -22.47 -5.58 16.36
CA LEU A 31 -22.45 -5.72 14.90
C LEU A 31 -22.27 -7.19 14.53
N GLU A 32 -23.34 -7.78 14.01
CA GLU A 32 -23.31 -9.11 13.41
C GLU A 32 -22.45 -9.07 12.15
N GLU A 33 -21.32 -9.77 12.19
CA GLU A 33 -20.47 -9.96 11.04
C GLU A 33 -19.86 -11.35 11.12
N SER A 34 -19.72 -11.95 9.94
CA SER A 34 -19.10 -13.25 9.72
C SER A 34 -17.60 -13.23 10.02
N ILE A 35 -17.07 -14.37 10.46
CA ILE A 35 -15.67 -14.49 10.91
C ILE A 35 -14.65 -14.04 9.86
N THR A 36 -14.86 -14.34 8.58
CA THR A 36 -13.98 -13.90 7.48
C THR A 36 -14.04 -12.38 7.19
N GLY A 37 -14.76 -11.59 8.00
CA GLY A 37 -15.18 -10.21 7.68
C GLY A 37 -14.56 -9.27 8.68
N GLN A 38 -14.95 -9.40 9.96
CA GLN A 38 -14.07 -10.16 10.84
C GLN A 38 -12.55 -9.94 10.69
N LEU A 39 -11.91 -11.01 10.20
CA LEU A 39 -10.49 -11.12 9.89
C LEU A 39 -10.02 -10.10 8.85
N ARG A 40 -10.84 -9.75 7.86
CA ARG A 40 -10.48 -8.79 6.80
C ARG A 40 -10.33 -7.37 7.35
N TYR A 41 -11.27 -6.91 8.17
CA TYR A 41 -11.13 -5.62 8.86
C TYR A 41 -9.92 -5.64 9.80
N ALA A 42 -9.77 -6.71 10.59
CA ALA A 42 -8.67 -6.86 11.51
C ALA A 42 -7.29 -6.81 10.81
N LEU A 43 -7.16 -7.44 9.65
CA LEU A 43 -5.92 -7.46 8.86
C LEU A 43 -5.40 -6.04 8.56
N TRP A 44 -6.23 -5.17 7.98
CA TRP A 44 -5.80 -3.83 7.57
C TRP A 44 -5.63 -2.87 8.74
N TRP A 45 -6.50 -2.98 9.75
CA TRP A 45 -6.36 -2.19 10.97
C TRP A 45 -5.10 -2.54 11.74
N GLY A 46 -4.79 -3.83 11.88
CA GLY A 46 -3.57 -4.24 12.55
C GLY A 46 -2.31 -3.95 11.76
N PHE A 47 -2.37 -4.01 10.41
CA PHE A 47 -1.26 -3.55 9.58
C PHE A 47 -1.00 -2.05 9.76
N ALA A 48 -2.06 -1.22 9.83
CA ALA A 48 -1.90 0.21 10.12
C ALA A 48 -1.25 0.48 11.48
N VAL A 49 -1.69 -0.23 12.53
CA VAL A 49 -1.10 -0.12 13.86
C VAL A 49 0.35 -0.63 13.87
N ALA A 50 0.66 -1.70 13.14
CA ALA A 50 2.02 -2.23 13.04
C ALA A 50 2.97 -1.25 12.35
N VAL A 51 2.56 -0.65 11.22
CA VAL A 51 3.34 0.38 10.53
C VAL A 51 3.53 1.60 11.43
N LEU A 52 2.48 2.05 12.11
CA LEU A 52 2.58 3.17 13.07
C LEU A 52 3.57 2.86 14.21
N GLY A 53 3.51 1.65 14.77
CA GLY A 53 4.43 1.20 15.81
C GLY A 53 5.88 1.19 15.34
N ILE A 54 6.15 0.66 14.14
CA ILE A 54 7.48 0.65 13.52
C ILE A 54 7.99 2.08 13.30
N LEU A 55 7.15 2.98 12.78
CA LEU A 55 7.52 4.39 12.60
C LEU A 55 7.85 5.07 13.92
N ALA A 56 7.04 4.85 14.97
CA ALA A 56 7.29 5.41 16.29
C ALA A 56 8.59 4.88 16.90
N LEU A 57 8.84 3.57 16.82
CA LEU A 57 10.07 2.94 17.31
C LEU A 57 11.31 3.45 16.58
N SER A 58 11.21 3.68 15.26
CA SER A 58 12.34 4.18 14.45
C SER A 58 12.85 5.56 14.88
N ILE A 59 12.05 6.33 15.64
CA ILE A 59 12.48 7.64 16.16
C ILE A 59 13.57 7.44 17.23
N ALA A 60 13.42 6.42 18.08
CA ALA A 60 14.27 6.23 19.26
C ALA A 60 15.28 5.10 19.12
N PHE A 61 15.01 4.10 18.28
CA PHE A 61 15.82 2.89 18.19
C PHE A 61 16.14 2.50 16.75
N PRO A 62 17.35 1.94 16.49
CA PRO A 62 17.62 1.22 15.25
C PRO A 62 16.62 0.08 15.07
N LEU A 63 16.01 -0.03 13.89
CA LEU A 63 14.93 -1.00 13.68
C LEU A 63 15.40 -2.46 13.65
N ARG A 64 16.71 -2.70 13.50
CA ARG A 64 17.32 -4.04 13.64
C ARG A 64 17.84 -4.33 15.04
N SER A 65 17.56 -3.47 16.01
CA SER A 65 17.96 -3.67 17.40
C SER A 65 16.99 -4.58 18.17
N ALA A 66 17.50 -5.23 19.22
CA ALA A 66 16.67 -5.99 20.16
C ALA A 66 15.61 -5.11 20.86
N ALA A 67 15.91 -3.82 21.08
CA ALA A 67 14.97 -2.88 21.69
C ALA A 67 13.75 -2.62 20.77
N ALA A 68 13.97 -2.41 19.47
CA ALA A 68 12.88 -2.27 18.50
C ALA A 68 12.07 -3.57 18.39
N ALA A 69 12.73 -4.73 18.36
CA ALA A 69 12.06 -6.03 18.34
C ALA A 69 11.21 -6.26 19.60
N ALA A 70 11.73 -5.94 20.79
CA ALA A 70 11.00 -6.05 22.05
C ALA A 70 9.83 -5.07 22.13
N GLY A 71 10.02 -3.82 21.69
CA GLY A 71 8.97 -2.81 21.62
C GLY A 71 7.82 -3.25 20.71
N MET A 72 8.13 -3.77 19.52
CA MET A 72 7.11 -4.30 18.62
C MET A 72 6.46 -5.57 19.18
N GLY A 73 7.23 -6.45 19.82
CA GLY A 73 6.71 -7.62 20.55
C GLY A 73 5.70 -7.24 21.62
N ALA A 74 5.96 -6.16 22.37
CA ALA A 74 5.03 -5.63 23.37
C ALA A 74 3.75 -5.08 22.72
N VAL A 75 3.84 -4.39 21.57
CA VAL A 75 2.66 -3.95 20.79
C VAL A 75 1.83 -5.16 20.35
N VAL A 76 2.46 -6.19 19.75
CA VAL A 76 1.75 -7.41 19.33
C VAL A 76 1.09 -8.09 20.51
N ALA A 77 1.83 -8.31 21.61
CA ALA A 77 1.32 -8.99 22.80
C ALA A 77 0.16 -8.23 23.47
N GLY A 78 0.30 -6.91 23.63
CA GLY A 78 -0.73 -6.05 24.22
C GLY A 78 -2.01 -6.02 23.38
N CYS A 79 -1.88 -5.82 22.07
CA CYS A 79 -3.04 -5.81 21.17
C CYS A 79 -3.66 -7.21 21.02
N ALA A 80 -2.87 -8.28 20.96
CA ALA A 80 -3.38 -9.65 20.92
C ALA A 80 -4.12 -10.01 22.22
N GLY A 81 -3.58 -9.64 23.38
CA GLY A 81 -4.25 -9.81 24.68
C GLY A 81 -5.59 -9.08 24.73
N TYR A 82 -5.63 -7.82 24.26
CA TYR A 82 -6.89 -7.08 24.11
C TYR A 82 -7.87 -7.76 23.13
N SER A 83 -7.37 -8.25 21.99
CA SER A 83 -8.18 -9.00 21.01
C SER A 83 -8.79 -10.27 21.59
N ILE A 84 -8.02 -11.05 22.36
CA ILE A 84 -8.48 -12.24 23.06
C ILE A 84 -9.56 -11.87 24.08
N PHE A 85 -9.32 -10.85 24.91
CA PHE A 85 -10.32 -10.35 25.85
C PHE A 85 -11.63 -9.94 25.16
N ARG A 86 -11.54 -9.23 24.03
CA ARG A 86 -12.70 -8.82 23.23
C ARG A 86 -13.40 -10.00 22.58
N TYR A 87 -12.66 -11.01 22.15
CA TYR A 87 -13.21 -12.25 21.59
C TYR A 87 -14.00 -13.04 22.64
N VAL A 88 -13.39 -13.28 23.81
CA VAL A 88 -14.01 -14.05 24.92
C VAL A 88 -15.25 -13.34 25.47
N THR A 89 -15.22 -12.00 25.55
CA THR A 89 -16.35 -11.21 26.06
C THR A 89 -17.42 -10.91 25.00
N ARG A 90 -17.25 -11.36 23.76
CA ARG A 90 -18.23 -11.16 22.67
C ARG A 90 -19.48 -12.01 22.94
N SER A 91 -20.66 -11.43 22.69
CA SER A 91 -21.90 -12.21 22.69
C SER A 91 -21.84 -13.30 21.61
N LYS A 92 -22.16 -14.54 21.98
CA LYS A 92 -22.08 -15.74 21.12
C LYS A 92 -23.14 -15.78 20.00
N ASN A 93 -23.90 -14.72 19.75
CA ASN A 93 -24.84 -14.60 18.63
C ASN A 93 -24.14 -14.40 17.27
N SER A 94 -23.01 -15.07 17.06
CA SER A 94 -22.35 -15.13 15.77
C SER A 94 -23.17 -16.04 14.86
N HIS A 95 -23.73 -15.50 13.78
CA HIS A 95 -24.18 -16.34 12.69
C HIS A 95 -22.97 -17.05 12.09
N ASP A 96 -22.93 -18.37 12.21
CA ASP A 96 -22.02 -19.20 11.43
C ASP A 96 -22.35 -19.00 9.95
N THR A 97 -21.58 -18.13 9.30
CA THR A 97 -21.51 -18.14 7.85
C THR A 97 -20.96 -19.49 7.44
N LYS A 98 -21.83 -20.34 6.90
CA LYS A 98 -21.43 -21.53 6.18
C LYS A 98 -20.44 -21.12 5.09
N ILE A 99 -19.23 -21.67 5.16
CA ILE A 99 -18.26 -21.57 4.07
C ILE A 99 -18.89 -22.24 2.85
N HIS A 100 -19.01 -21.50 1.76
CA HIS A 100 -19.57 -22.04 0.52
C HIS A 100 -18.55 -21.90 -0.59
N LEU A 101 -17.82 -22.98 -0.84
CA LEU A 101 -16.72 -23.01 -1.78
C LEU A 101 -17.18 -23.62 -3.10
N SER A 102 -17.60 -22.79 -4.05
CA SER A 102 -17.85 -23.24 -5.42
C SER A 102 -16.55 -23.68 -6.10
N VAL A 103 -16.61 -24.62 -7.04
CA VAL A 103 -15.44 -25.07 -7.84
C VAL A 103 -14.68 -23.88 -8.46
N PHE A 104 -15.39 -22.86 -8.95
CA PHE A 104 -14.77 -21.65 -9.50
C PHE A 104 -14.03 -20.80 -8.46
N ALA A 105 -14.48 -20.82 -7.21
CA ALA A 105 -13.79 -20.16 -6.10
C ALA A 105 -12.52 -20.95 -5.71
N VAL A 106 -12.56 -22.30 -5.76
CA VAL A 106 -11.35 -23.12 -5.60
C VAL A 106 -10.33 -22.79 -6.67
N LEU A 107 -10.74 -22.68 -7.94
CA LEU A 107 -9.85 -22.30 -9.04
C LEU A 107 -9.21 -20.92 -8.79
N LEU A 108 -9.99 -19.94 -8.33
CA LEU A 108 -9.43 -18.65 -7.92
C LEU A 108 -8.40 -18.82 -6.80
N LEU A 109 -8.72 -19.56 -5.73
CA LEU A 109 -7.78 -19.76 -4.62
C LEU A 109 -6.47 -20.42 -5.07
N ILE A 110 -6.53 -21.37 -6.01
CA ILE A 110 -5.34 -21.97 -6.61
C ILE A 110 -4.53 -20.92 -7.37
N ALA A 111 -5.19 -20.09 -8.19
CA ALA A 111 -4.52 -19.02 -8.93
C ALA A 111 -3.87 -17.99 -7.99
N LEU A 112 -4.56 -17.61 -6.91
CA LEU A 112 -4.02 -16.70 -5.90
C LEU A 112 -2.83 -17.34 -5.17
N ALA A 113 -2.92 -18.60 -4.78
CA ALA A 113 -1.82 -19.32 -4.14
C ALA A 113 -0.61 -19.44 -5.07
N ALA A 114 -0.82 -19.72 -6.37
CA ALA A 114 0.25 -19.75 -7.36
C ALA A 114 0.96 -18.40 -7.48
N ALA A 115 0.21 -17.28 -7.47
CA ALA A 115 0.80 -15.94 -7.48
C ALA A 115 1.60 -15.64 -6.20
N VAL A 116 1.11 -16.04 -5.02
CA VAL A 116 1.84 -15.87 -3.75
C VAL A 116 3.13 -16.70 -3.74
N VAL A 117 3.09 -17.94 -4.20
CA VAL A 117 4.28 -18.79 -4.34
C VAL A 117 5.26 -18.18 -5.34
N PHE A 118 4.78 -17.67 -6.47
CA PHE A 118 5.61 -16.96 -7.43
C PHE A 118 6.34 -15.78 -6.78
N PHE A 119 5.64 -14.91 -6.06
CA PHE A 119 6.29 -13.78 -5.39
C PHE A 119 7.28 -14.23 -4.31
N ALA A 120 7.00 -15.32 -3.60
CA ALA A 120 7.93 -15.87 -2.62
C ALA A 120 9.23 -16.39 -3.25
N VAL A 121 9.16 -16.92 -4.48
CA VAL A 121 10.36 -17.28 -5.26
C VAL A 121 11.04 -16.02 -5.80
N ALA A 122 10.29 -15.09 -6.38
CA ALA A 122 10.81 -13.86 -6.96
C ALA A 122 11.49 -12.93 -5.94
N ALA A 123 11.05 -12.95 -4.68
CA ALA A 123 11.67 -12.18 -3.59
C ALA A 123 13.15 -12.52 -3.40
N LEU A 124 13.57 -13.75 -3.72
CA LEU A 124 14.98 -14.16 -3.65
C LEU A 124 15.80 -13.71 -4.86
N GLY A 125 15.15 -13.29 -5.94
CA GLY A 125 15.78 -12.90 -7.21
C GLY A 125 16.41 -11.50 -7.18
N PRO A 126 16.89 -10.99 -8.33
CA PRO A 126 17.63 -9.72 -8.38
C PRO A 126 16.75 -8.50 -8.08
N VAL A 127 17.41 -7.42 -7.67
CA VAL A 127 16.82 -6.09 -7.46
C VAL A 127 17.25 -5.22 -8.62
N MET A 128 16.29 -4.69 -9.39
CA MET A 128 16.59 -4.00 -10.65
C MET A 128 16.08 -2.55 -10.71
N ASN A 129 15.32 -2.09 -9.72
CA ASN A 129 14.75 -0.74 -9.74
C ASN A 129 15.84 0.33 -9.64
N TYR A 130 15.72 1.38 -10.46
CA TYR A 130 16.69 2.47 -10.48
C TYR A 130 16.78 3.20 -9.13
N ASP A 131 15.63 3.48 -8.50
CA ASP A 131 15.56 4.16 -7.22
C ASP A 131 16.10 3.28 -6.07
N SER A 132 16.13 1.94 -6.23
CA SER A 132 16.75 1.02 -5.26
C SER A 132 18.24 1.26 -5.13
N GLY A 133 18.91 1.37 -6.28
CA GLY A 133 20.34 1.69 -6.35
C GLY A 133 20.63 3.12 -5.93
N LEU A 134 19.69 4.04 -6.16
CA LEU A 134 19.87 5.46 -5.87
C LEU A 134 19.74 5.77 -4.38
N TYR A 135 18.66 5.32 -3.71
CA TYR A 135 18.44 5.63 -2.29
C TYR A 135 17.63 4.62 -1.49
N HIS A 136 16.80 3.73 -2.09
CA HIS A 136 15.92 2.89 -1.25
C HIS A 136 16.72 1.97 -0.33
N LEU A 137 17.74 1.28 -0.86
CA LEU A 137 18.56 0.37 -0.05
C LEU A 137 19.33 1.15 1.03
N GLY A 138 19.85 2.33 0.71
CA GLY A 138 20.49 3.23 1.67
C GLY A 138 19.53 3.66 2.79
N ALA A 139 18.33 4.14 2.45
CA ALA A 139 17.31 4.54 3.42
C ALA A 139 16.90 3.39 4.36
N ILE A 140 16.81 2.16 3.83
CA ILE A 140 16.49 0.96 4.59
C ILE A 140 17.62 0.60 5.55
N LYS A 141 18.88 0.70 5.12
CA LYS A 141 20.04 0.45 5.98
C LYS A 141 20.16 1.50 7.08
N TYR A 142 20.04 2.78 6.75
CA TYR A 142 20.04 3.86 7.75
C TYR A 142 18.93 3.67 8.79
N ALA A 143 17.71 3.33 8.38
CA ALA A 143 16.61 3.04 9.32
C ALA A 143 16.81 1.75 10.12
N GLY A 144 17.58 0.80 9.59
CA GLY A 144 17.89 -0.47 10.26
C GLY A 144 18.96 -0.32 11.34
N ASP A 145 20.02 0.42 11.03
CA ASP A 145 21.25 0.46 11.83
C ASP A 145 21.30 1.68 12.78
N TYR A 146 20.48 2.71 12.53
CA TYR A 146 20.38 3.91 13.34
C TYR A 146 18.94 4.23 13.73
N SER A 147 18.75 4.97 14.82
CA SER A 147 17.48 5.69 15.03
C SER A 147 17.39 6.85 14.04
N THR A 148 16.24 7.53 13.97
CA THR A 148 16.02 8.60 12.98
C THR A 148 17.12 9.67 13.10
N ILE A 149 17.97 9.76 12.07
CA ILE A 149 19.18 10.60 12.07
C ILE A 149 18.82 12.06 11.78
N PRO A 150 19.24 13.02 12.63
CA PRO A 150 19.06 14.44 12.36
C PRO A 150 19.73 14.90 11.05
N GLY A 151 19.01 15.59 10.19
CA GLY A 151 19.58 16.14 8.95
C GLY A 151 20.04 15.10 7.92
N LEU A 152 19.57 13.84 7.98
CA LEU A 152 19.89 12.81 6.98
C LEU A 152 19.62 13.26 5.53
N ALA A 153 18.64 14.15 5.33
CA ALA A 153 18.35 14.75 4.03
C ALA A 153 19.52 15.58 3.45
N ASN A 154 20.45 16.07 4.28
CA ASN A 154 21.66 16.78 3.85
C ASN A 154 22.65 15.86 3.14
N LEU A 155 22.70 14.58 3.53
CA LEU A 155 23.56 13.60 2.85
C LEU A 155 23.04 13.28 1.45
N TYR A 156 21.73 13.08 1.33
CA TYR A 156 21.08 12.96 0.04
C TYR A 156 19.59 13.20 0.20
N PHE A 157 19.05 14.16 -0.55
CA PHE A 157 17.68 14.66 -0.30
C PHE A 157 16.60 13.56 -0.29
N PRO A 158 16.61 12.48 -1.11
CA PRO A 158 15.60 11.43 -1.07
C PRO A 158 15.62 10.59 0.22
N LEU A 159 16.73 10.60 0.98
CA LEU A 159 16.78 9.95 2.29
C LEU A 159 15.90 10.67 3.32
N GLY A 160 15.56 11.94 3.09
CA GLY A 160 14.64 12.71 3.91
C GLY A 160 13.16 12.53 3.55
N TYR A 161 12.82 11.77 2.51
CA TYR A 161 11.42 11.61 2.09
C TYR A 161 10.55 10.96 3.16
N SER A 162 9.37 11.55 3.39
CA SER A 162 8.34 10.95 4.23
C SER A 162 7.74 9.72 3.55
N ASN A 163 8.29 8.54 3.85
CA ASN A 163 7.85 7.26 3.30
C ASN A 163 8.03 6.13 4.31
N SER A 164 6.91 5.50 4.70
CA SER A 164 6.89 4.42 5.69
C SER A 164 7.36 3.07 5.17
N ILE A 165 7.61 2.91 3.86
CA ILE A 165 8.04 1.62 3.29
C ILE A 165 9.46 1.25 3.73
N PHE A 166 10.36 2.23 3.87
CA PHE A 166 11.76 1.95 4.20
C PHE A 166 11.93 1.52 5.66
N PRO A 167 11.31 2.18 6.66
CA PRO A 167 11.26 1.66 8.02
C PRO A 167 10.62 0.26 8.11
N LEU A 168 9.53 0.03 7.39
CA LEU A 168 8.88 -1.29 7.35
C LEU A 168 9.83 -2.37 6.80
N ALA A 169 10.53 -2.09 5.69
CA ALA A 169 11.53 -2.98 5.10
C ALA A 169 12.72 -3.24 6.04
N ALA A 170 13.20 -2.20 6.74
CA ALA A 170 14.29 -2.31 7.69
C ALA A 170 13.92 -3.25 8.84
N PHE A 171 12.70 -3.09 9.38
CA PHE A 171 12.19 -3.95 10.46
C PHE A 171 11.94 -5.39 10.01
N LEU A 172 11.43 -5.61 8.79
CA LEU A 172 11.29 -6.98 8.24
C LEU A 172 12.64 -7.68 7.99
N GLY A 173 13.75 -6.93 7.99
CA GLY A 173 15.10 -7.47 7.83
C GLY A 173 15.66 -8.15 9.09
N ASN A 174 14.91 -8.18 10.20
CA ASN A 174 15.31 -8.87 11.42
C ASN A 174 15.32 -10.41 11.27
N GLY A 175 16.06 -11.08 12.15
CA GLY A 175 16.12 -12.55 12.20
C GLY A 175 16.82 -13.16 10.98
N PRO A 176 16.24 -14.19 10.33
CA PRO A 176 16.90 -14.94 9.26
C PRO A 176 17.10 -14.16 7.96
N TRP A 177 16.57 -12.94 7.87
CA TRP A 177 16.69 -12.08 6.69
C TRP A 177 17.94 -11.21 6.70
N LEU A 178 18.63 -11.05 7.83
CA LEU A 178 19.93 -10.34 7.96
C LEU A 178 20.00 -9.01 7.18
N GLY A 179 18.92 -8.22 7.23
CA GLY A 179 18.82 -6.92 6.58
C GLY A 179 18.17 -6.90 5.18
N GLU A 180 17.89 -8.06 4.60
CA GLU A 180 17.27 -8.24 3.27
C GLU A 180 15.72 -8.09 3.27
N GLY A 181 15.16 -7.48 4.32
CA GLY A 181 13.70 -7.32 4.49
C GLY A 181 13.01 -6.51 3.40
N TYR A 182 13.77 -5.71 2.64
CA TYR A 182 13.28 -4.95 1.49
C TYR A 182 12.65 -5.83 0.40
N ARG A 183 13.12 -7.08 0.27
CA ARG A 183 12.60 -8.08 -0.68
C ARG A 183 11.17 -8.52 -0.35
N LEU A 184 10.75 -8.34 0.91
CA LEU A 184 9.54 -8.93 1.45
C LEU A 184 8.34 -7.97 1.42
N VAL A 185 8.57 -6.66 1.51
CA VAL A 185 7.51 -5.68 1.85
C VAL A 185 6.41 -5.63 0.80
N ASN A 186 6.74 -5.44 -0.48
CA ASN A 186 5.73 -5.32 -1.53
C ASN A 186 4.99 -6.65 -1.73
N GLY A 187 5.72 -7.77 -1.75
CA GLY A 187 5.12 -9.11 -1.84
C GLY A 187 4.18 -9.41 -0.67
N LEU A 188 4.51 -8.97 0.55
CA LEU A 188 3.64 -9.06 1.72
C LEU A 188 2.34 -8.27 1.54
N ILE A 189 2.42 -6.99 1.15
CA ILE A 189 1.24 -6.12 1.00
C ILE A 189 0.32 -6.65 -0.10
N ILE A 190 0.88 -7.12 -1.22
CA ILE A 190 0.11 -7.77 -2.28
C ILE A 190 -0.53 -9.06 -1.76
N THR A 191 0.22 -9.91 -1.03
CA THR A 191 -0.31 -11.13 -0.43
C THR A 191 -1.47 -10.85 0.53
N MET A 192 -1.38 -9.80 1.34
CA MET A 192 -2.48 -9.35 2.21
C MET A 192 -3.74 -8.96 1.41
N MET A 193 -3.58 -8.26 0.28
CA MET A 193 -4.68 -7.99 -0.65
C MET A 193 -5.30 -9.28 -1.20
N LEU A 194 -4.50 -10.29 -1.56
CA LEU A 194 -4.99 -11.57 -2.06
C LEU A 194 -5.70 -12.39 -0.97
N VAL A 195 -5.23 -12.32 0.28
CA VAL A 195 -5.90 -12.94 1.44
C VAL A 195 -7.26 -12.27 1.71
N ASP A 196 -7.35 -10.94 1.62
CA ASP A 196 -8.63 -10.22 1.69
C ASP A 196 -9.58 -10.69 0.58
N LEU A 197 -9.10 -10.79 -0.66
CA LEU A 197 -9.85 -11.31 -1.79
C LEU A 197 -10.33 -12.74 -1.55
N ALA A 198 -9.46 -13.64 -1.10
CA ALA A 198 -9.81 -15.02 -0.77
C ALA A 198 -10.97 -15.07 0.25
N PHE A 199 -10.87 -14.30 1.33
CA PHE A 199 -11.93 -14.22 2.34
C PHE A 199 -13.26 -13.66 1.80
N ARG A 200 -13.24 -12.77 0.81
CA ARG A 200 -14.45 -12.29 0.12
C ARG A 200 -15.09 -13.40 -0.73
N TRP A 201 -14.28 -14.29 -1.31
CA TRP A 201 -14.74 -15.34 -2.23
C TRP A 201 -15.09 -16.70 -1.57
N ILE A 202 -14.72 -16.90 -0.30
CA ILE A 202 -15.08 -18.09 0.48
C ILE A 202 -16.49 -18.00 1.13
N ARG A 203 -17.13 -16.82 1.10
CA ARG A 203 -18.48 -16.55 1.69
C ARG A 203 -19.64 -16.83 0.73
N GLY A 204 -20.86 -17.01 1.26
CA GLY A 204 -22.07 -17.16 0.42
C GLY A 204 -22.57 -15.85 -0.23
N SER A 205 -22.43 -14.70 0.44
CA SER A 205 -22.90 -13.41 -0.07
C SER A 205 -21.79 -12.59 -0.72
N ARG A 206 -22.01 -12.15 -1.96
CA ARG A 206 -21.07 -11.32 -2.73
C ARG A 206 -21.43 -9.85 -2.60
N THR A 207 -20.43 -9.01 -2.40
CA THR A 207 -20.58 -7.56 -2.33
C THR A 207 -19.92 -6.90 -3.55
N VAL A 208 -20.23 -5.64 -3.82
CA VAL A 208 -19.59 -4.89 -4.90
C VAL A 208 -18.08 -4.80 -4.71
N GLY A 209 -17.60 -4.65 -3.47
CA GLY A 209 -16.19 -4.65 -3.13
C GLY A 209 -15.49 -5.97 -3.42
N ALA A 210 -16.21 -7.11 -3.41
CA ALA A 210 -15.64 -8.39 -3.85
C ALA A 210 -15.30 -8.41 -5.35
N TYR A 211 -16.14 -7.79 -6.18
CA TYR A 211 -15.85 -7.61 -7.61
C TYR A 211 -14.77 -6.55 -7.84
N VAL A 212 -14.79 -5.43 -7.09
CA VAL A 212 -13.75 -4.38 -7.20
C VAL A 212 -12.39 -4.99 -6.90
N LEU A 213 -12.27 -5.75 -5.81
CA LEU A 213 -10.99 -6.37 -5.44
C LEU A 213 -10.61 -7.52 -6.39
N LEU A 214 -11.57 -8.24 -6.97
CA LEU A 214 -11.27 -9.29 -7.97
C LEU A 214 -10.66 -8.69 -9.24
N VAL A 215 -11.32 -7.69 -9.83
CA VAL A 215 -10.84 -7.02 -11.04
C VAL A 215 -9.55 -6.25 -10.73
N GLY A 216 -9.50 -5.55 -9.58
CA GLY A 216 -8.32 -4.85 -9.11
C GLY A 216 -7.13 -5.77 -8.87
N ALA A 217 -7.35 -6.99 -8.36
CA ALA A 217 -6.29 -7.98 -8.20
C ALA A 217 -5.73 -8.45 -9.54
N VAL A 218 -6.57 -8.69 -10.55
CA VAL A 218 -6.08 -9.01 -11.91
C VAL A 218 -5.23 -7.88 -12.46
N VAL A 219 -5.73 -6.64 -12.41
CA VAL A 219 -5.03 -5.44 -12.90
C VAL A 219 -3.72 -5.19 -12.16
N THR A 220 -3.67 -5.52 -10.87
CA THR A 220 -2.44 -5.43 -10.07
C THR A 220 -1.47 -6.56 -10.41
N LEU A 221 -1.94 -7.81 -10.46
CA LEU A 221 -1.08 -8.98 -10.62
C LEU A 221 -0.42 -9.06 -12.00
N VAL A 222 -1.08 -8.63 -13.07
CA VAL A 222 -0.52 -8.67 -14.42
C VAL A 222 0.86 -7.98 -14.49
N PRO A 223 1.00 -6.68 -14.14
CA PRO A 223 2.31 -6.03 -14.15
C PRO A 223 3.21 -6.49 -12.99
N MET A 224 2.67 -6.71 -11.78
CA MET A 224 3.49 -7.03 -10.62
C MET A 224 4.17 -8.41 -10.73
N VAL A 225 3.50 -9.38 -11.36
CA VAL A 225 4.10 -10.69 -11.66
C VAL A 225 5.05 -10.59 -12.85
N GLY A 226 4.68 -9.87 -13.92
CA GLY A 226 5.49 -9.78 -15.13
C GLY A 226 6.80 -8.98 -14.98
N LEU A 227 6.90 -8.14 -13.95
CA LEU A 227 8.01 -7.22 -13.67
C LEU A 227 8.41 -7.26 -12.19
N SER A 228 8.40 -8.45 -11.59
CA SER A 228 8.54 -8.63 -10.15
C SER A 228 9.91 -8.19 -9.59
N ASP A 229 10.99 -8.39 -10.33
CA ASP A 229 12.34 -7.93 -9.98
C ASP A 229 12.42 -6.40 -9.83
N TYR A 230 11.70 -5.68 -10.68
CA TYR A 230 11.69 -4.22 -10.72
C TYR A 230 10.65 -3.58 -9.78
N TRP A 231 9.45 -4.16 -9.64
CA TRP A 231 8.36 -3.53 -8.88
C TRP A 231 8.01 -4.22 -7.57
N VAL A 232 8.40 -5.48 -7.35
CA VAL A 232 8.00 -6.23 -6.14
C VAL A 232 9.20 -6.53 -5.25
N THR A 233 10.24 -7.15 -5.77
CA THR A 233 11.49 -7.44 -5.03
C THR A 233 12.21 -6.15 -4.65
N SER A 234 12.08 -5.12 -5.48
CA SER A 234 12.54 -3.77 -5.18
C SER A 234 11.54 -3.03 -4.26
N PRO A 235 12.00 -2.34 -3.19
CA PRO A 235 11.15 -1.71 -2.17
C PRO A 235 10.52 -0.37 -2.59
N THR A 236 9.95 -0.30 -3.79
CA THR A 236 9.24 0.89 -4.27
C THR A 236 7.86 1.03 -3.60
N SER A 237 7.46 2.26 -3.28
CA SER A 237 6.10 2.56 -2.81
C SER A 237 5.03 2.48 -3.91
N ASP A 238 5.42 2.46 -5.19
CA ASP A 238 4.48 2.42 -6.33
C ASP A 238 3.53 1.20 -6.23
N SER A 239 4.11 0.01 -6.02
CA SER A 239 3.39 -1.26 -5.96
C SER A 239 2.52 -1.40 -4.71
N ALA A 240 3.05 -0.98 -3.55
CA ALA A 240 2.30 -0.96 -2.31
C ALA A 240 1.07 -0.03 -2.40
N VAL A 241 1.26 1.18 -2.94
CA VAL A 241 0.17 2.16 -3.10
C VAL A 241 -0.88 1.67 -4.11
N LEU A 242 -0.47 1.00 -5.20
CA LEU A 242 -1.41 0.36 -6.12
C LEU A 242 -2.30 -0.67 -5.38
N ALA A 243 -1.70 -1.61 -4.65
CA ALA A 243 -2.44 -2.63 -3.91
C ALA A 243 -3.37 -2.03 -2.84
N LEU A 244 -2.86 -1.09 -2.03
CA LEU A 244 -3.66 -0.41 -1.01
C LEU A 244 -4.82 0.40 -1.62
N THR A 245 -4.64 0.98 -2.81
CA THR A 245 -5.72 1.70 -3.50
C THR A 245 -6.83 0.75 -3.94
N MET A 246 -6.51 -0.44 -4.45
CA MET A 246 -7.52 -1.45 -4.82
C MET A 246 -8.32 -1.93 -3.60
N VAL A 247 -7.63 -2.17 -2.49
CA VAL A 247 -8.24 -2.53 -1.20
C VAL A 247 -9.17 -1.43 -0.70
N MET A 248 -8.68 -0.20 -0.66
CA MET A 248 -9.44 0.98 -0.24
C MET A 248 -10.69 1.18 -1.11
N SER A 249 -10.56 1.11 -2.43
CA SER A 249 -11.67 1.21 -3.38
C SER A 249 -12.72 0.11 -3.14
N ALA A 250 -12.31 -1.11 -2.83
CA ALA A 250 -13.22 -2.20 -2.51
C ALA A 250 -14.02 -1.96 -1.22
N TYR A 251 -13.36 -1.48 -0.16
CA TYR A 251 -14.05 -1.11 1.09
C TYR A 251 -14.95 0.11 0.94
N LEU A 252 -14.53 1.13 0.19
CA LEU A 252 -15.36 2.30 -0.09
C LEU A 252 -16.61 1.89 -0.87
N ALA A 253 -16.48 1.05 -1.90
CA ALA A 253 -17.61 0.53 -2.66
C ALA A 253 -18.61 -0.23 -1.77
N ASP A 254 -18.12 -1.08 -0.85
CA ASP A 254 -18.97 -1.79 0.11
C ASP A 254 -19.69 -0.85 1.08
N ALA A 255 -19.03 0.24 1.51
CA ALA A 255 -19.63 1.26 2.38
C ALA A 255 -20.74 2.05 1.67
N LEU A 256 -20.55 2.34 0.38
CA LEU A 256 -21.53 3.05 -0.45
C LEU A 256 -22.71 2.17 -0.84
N TRP A 257 -22.51 0.87 -0.98
CA TRP A 257 -23.55 -0.08 -1.38
C TRP A 257 -24.38 -0.62 -0.20
N THR A 258 -23.76 -0.99 0.92
CA THR A 258 -24.45 -1.64 2.05
C THR A 258 -24.54 -0.74 3.29
N SER A 259 -25.71 -0.68 3.93
CA SER A 259 -25.87 0.01 5.22
C SER A 259 -25.40 -0.85 6.41
N ALA A 260 -25.44 -2.19 6.28
CA ALA A 260 -25.24 -3.09 7.41
C ALA A 260 -23.88 -2.99 8.09
N ASN A 261 -22.82 -2.75 7.30
CA ASN A 261 -21.43 -2.65 7.77
C ASN A 261 -20.76 -1.34 7.32
N ARG A 262 -21.54 -0.32 6.98
CA ARG A 262 -21.04 0.94 6.41
C ARG A 262 -19.92 1.56 7.21
N ALA A 263 -20.09 1.64 8.54
CA ALA A 263 -19.07 2.23 9.42
C ALA A 263 -17.75 1.46 9.35
N ARG A 264 -17.78 0.11 9.39
CA ARG A 264 -16.58 -0.73 9.32
C ARG A 264 -15.89 -0.65 7.96
N ASN A 265 -16.67 -0.71 6.88
CA ASN A 265 -16.16 -0.58 5.53
C ASN A 265 -15.55 0.81 5.30
N GLY A 266 -16.28 1.87 5.65
CA GLY A 266 -15.81 3.25 5.50
C GLY A 266 -14.58 3.54 6.36
N SER A 267 -14.56 3.10 7.62
CA SER A 267 -13.41 3.30 8.50
C SER A 267 -12.19 2.51 8.05
N THR A 268 -12.39 1.31 7.48
CA THR A 268 -11.29 0.52 6.91
C THR A 268 -10.76 1.17 5.62
N ALA A 269 -11.63 1.67 4.74
CA ALA A 269 -11.21 2.46 3.59
C ALA A 269 -10.39 3.68 4.01
N PHE A 270 -10.83 4.40 5.04
CA PHE A 270 -10.10 5.53 5.62
C PHE A 270 -8.73 5.14 6.19
N VAL A 271 -8.64 4.07 6.99
CA VAL A 271 -7.36 3.63 7.57
C VAL A 271 -6.38 3.15 6.50
N VAL A 272 -6.86 2.45 5.47
CA VAL A 272 -6.04 2.06 4.31
C VAL A 272 -5.60 3.28 3.50
N ALA A 273 -6.45 4.31 3.39
CA ALA A 273 -6.08 5.59 2.78
C ALA A 273 -4.94 6.27 3.54
N VAL A 274 -5.00 6.29 4.88
CA VAL A 274 -3.92 6.83 5.74
C VAL A 274 -2.61 6.09 5.52
N LEU A 275 -2.63 4.76 5.40
CA LEU A 275 -1.45 3.96 5.04
C LEU A 275 -0.91 4.32 3.65
N ALA A 276 -1.79 4.59 2.68
CA ALA A 276 -1.35 5.03 1.36
C ALA A 276 -0.68 6.42 1.41
N VAL A 277 -1.20 7.34 2.25
CA VAL A 277 -0.55 8.65 2.50
C VAL A 277 0.83 8.47 3.11
N SER A 278 1.01 7.57 4.08
CA SER A 278 2.30 7.36 4.74
C SER A 278 3.38 6.82 3.81
N LEU A 279 3.00 6.23 2.67
CA LEU A 279 3.90 5.76 1.63
C LEU A 279 4.11 6.79 0.51
N ARG A 280 3.13 7.67 0.32
CA ARG A 280 3.09 8.62 -0.80
C ARG A 280 2.21 9.84 -0.50
N PRO A 281 2.80 11.04 -0.40
CA PRO A 281 2.05 12.27 -0.11
C PRO A 281 0.91 12.59 -1.08
N LEU A 282 1.03 12.26 -2.38
CA LEU A 282 -0.03 12.46 -3.38
C LEU A 282 -1.36 11.78 -2.97
N MET A 283 -1.31 10.68 -2.22
CA MET A 283 -2.50 9.97 -1.76
C MET A 283 -3.29 10.76 -0.71
N ALA A 284 -2.78 11.88 -0.19
CA ALA A 284 -3.55 12.79 0.64
C ALA A 284 -4.79 13.33 -0.09
N VAL A 285 -4.69 13.59 -1.40
CA VAL A 285 -5.85 13.99 -2.23
C VAL A 285 -6.90 12.88 -2.24
N PHE A 286 -6.47 11.64 -2.38
CA PHE A 286 -7.35 10.48 -2.36
C PHE A 286 -8.03 10.33 -1.00
N LEU A 287 -7.28 10.44 0.11
CA LEU A 287 -7.82 10.40 1.47
C LEU A 287 -8.86 11.50 1.71
N LEU A 288 -8.56 12.74 1.34
CA LEU A 288 -9.49 13.87 1.47
C LEU A 288 -10.78 13.62 0.67
N ALA A 289 -10.67 13.07 -0.53
CA ALA A 289 -11.83 12.69 -1.34
C ALA A 289 -12.63 11.53 -0.70
N VAL A 290 -11.97 10.53 -0.12
CA VAL A 290 -12.64 9.46 0.65
C VAL A 290 -13.41 10.05 1.84
N ILE A 291 -12.81 10.96 2.60
CA ILE A 291 -13.48 11.67 3.69
C ILE A 291 -14.72 12.42 3.15
N GLY A 292 -14.56 13.18 2.07
CA GLY A 292 -15.66 13.92 1.44
C GLY A 292 -16.82 13.01 1.02
N VAL A 293 -16.51 11.87 0.38
CA VAL A 293 -17.51 10.88 -0.04
C VAL A 293 -18.24 10.26 1.16
N LEU A 294 -17.52 9.92 2.23
CA LEU A 294 -18.10 9.33 3.43
C LEU A 294 -18.98 10.33 4.20
N VAL A 295 -18.53 11.58 4.32
CA VAL A 295 -19.31 12.68 4.91
C VAL A 295 -20.56 12.95 4.08
N MET A 296 -20.43 13.04 2.75
CA MET A 296 -21.58 13.21 1.86
C MET A 296 -22.58 12.08 2.02
N ARG A 297 -22.11 10.82 2.07
CA ARG A 297 -23.01 9.68 2.27
C ARG A 297 -23.72 9.74 3.62
N TYR A 298 -23.00 10.10 4.69
CA TYR A 298 -23.59 10.30 6.02
C TYR A 298 -24.68 11.38 6.02
N ILE A 299 -24.46 12.50 5.33
CA ILE A 299 -25.46 13.58 5.19
C ILE A 299 -26.70 13.08 4.44
N LEU A 300 -26.50 12.37 3.32
CA LEU A 300 -27.60 11.81 2.53
C LEU A 300 -28.43 10.81 3.34
N ASP A 301 -27.79 9.91 4.09
CA ASP A 301 -28.48 8.93 4.94
C ASP A 301 -29.31 9.63 6.04
N LYS A 302 -28.80 10.72 6.61
CA LYS A 302 -29.52 11.52 7.62
C LYS A 302 -30.76 12.18 7.02
N HIS A 303 -30.65 12.69 5.79
CA HIS A 303 -31.78 13.32 5.10
C HIS A 303 -32.86 12.30 4.70
N GLU A 304 -32.46 11.14 4.16
CA GLU A 304 -33.36 10.02 3.85
C GLU A 304 -34.10 9.56 5.12
N SER A 305 -33.37 9.34 6.22
CA SER A 305 -33.95 8.93 7.51
C SER A 305 -34.90 9.97 8.12
N ALA A 306 -34.61 11.26 7.96
CA ALA A 306 -35.50 12.33 8.45
C ALA A 306 -36.79 12.42 7.62
N THR A 307 -36.69 12.18 6.31
CA THR A 307 -37.83 12.15 5.39
C THR A 307 -38.73 10.96 5.70
N GLU A 308 -38.16 9.76 5.90
CA GLU A 308 -38.91 8.57 6.31
C GLU A 308 -39.64 8.76 7.64
N ARG A 309 -39.00 9.38 8.65
CA ARG A 309 -39.66 9.69 9.93
C ARG A 309 -40.81 10.70 9.81
N ARG A 310 -40.72 11.65 8.87
CA ARG A 310 -41.81 12.60 8.60
C ARG A 310 -43.00 11.92 7.92
N ILE A 311 -42.73 10.96 7.04
CA ILE A 311 -43.76 10.20 6.31
C ILE A 311 -44.42 9.13 7.22
N ALA A 312 -43.64 8.45 8.05
CA ALA A 312 -44.12 7.32 8.87
C ALA A 312 -44.89 7.72 10.15
N GLY A 313 -44.98 9.01 10.48
CA GLY A 313 -45.55 9.47 11.75
C GLY A 313 -44.69 9.06 12.98
N GLN A 314 -44.88 9.74 14.10
CA GLN A 314 -44.05 9.62 15.32
C GLN A 314 -44.05 8.23 16.00
N SER A 315 -44.75 7.23 15.47
CA SER A 315 -44.97 5.94 16.16
C SER A 315 -43.88 4.88 15.95
N ALA A 316 -42.82 5.16 15.19
CA ALA A 316 -41.72 4.21 14.93
C ALA A 316 -40.45 4.57 15.72
N SER A 317 -40.54 4.73 17.04
CA SER A 317 -39.40 5.12 17.90
C SER A 317 -38.54 3.94 18.41
N GLY A 318 -38.81 2.69 18.02
CA GLY A 318 -38.21 1.52 18.66
C GLY A 318 -36.92 0.93 18.08
N PHE A 319 -36.62 1.10 16.78
CA PHE A 319 -35.68 0.15 16.11
C PHE A 319 -34.39 0.75 15.51
N GLY A 320 -34.17 2.08 15.57
CA GLY A 320 -33.08 2.74 14.84
C GLY A 320 -31.88 3.24 15.65
N VAL A 321 -32.02 3.45 16.96
CA VAL A 321 -31.07 4.29 17.74
C VAL A 321 -29.89 3.49 18.31
N THR A 322 -30.00 2.16 18.43
CA THR A 322 -28.96 1.31 19.06
C THR A 322 -27.77 0.98 18.16
N ARG A 323 -27.82 1.32 16.85
CA ARG A 323 -26.76 1.05 15.86
C ARG A 323 -25.63 2.08 15.86
N GLU A 324 -25.85 3.25 16.46
CA GLU A 324 -24.98 4.43 16.32
C GLU A 324 -23.75 4.45 17.25
N TYR A 325 -23.85 3.88 18.46
CA TYR A 325 -22.72 3.89 19.40
C TYR A 325 -21.55 3.00 18.94
N GLY A 326 -21.86 1.94 18.19
CA GLY A 326 -20.86 1.03 17.65
C GLY A 326 -20.04 1.60 16.50
N SER A 327 -20.60 2.56 15.75
CA SER A 327 -19.90 3.27 14.69
C SER A 327 -19.02 4.40 15.24
N ARG A 328 -19.41 5.05 16.36
CA ARG A 328 -18.61 6.13 16.94
C ARG A 328 -17.23 5.66 17.42
N ALA A 329 -17.15 4.55 18.14
CA ALA A 329 -15.88 4.04 18.66
C ALA A 329 -14.87 3.72 17.54
N ILE A 330 -15.31 3.05 16.46
CA ILE A 330 -14.42 2.71 15.34
C ILE A 330 -13.97 3.97 14.58
N TRP A 331 -14.82 4.99 14.44
CA TRP A 331 -14.40 6.27 13.83
C TRP A 331 -13.44 7.06 14.72
N ILE A 332 -13.64 7.05 16.05
CA ILE A 332 -12.69 7.64 17.00
C ILE A 332 -11.33 6.94 16.88
N SER A 333 -11.31 5.59 16.88
CA SER A 333 -10.08 4.84 16.68
C SER A 333 -9.40 5.15 15.34
N ALA A 334 -10.18 5.31 14.26
CA ALA A 334 -9.64 5.68 12.96
C ALA A 334 -9.02 7.08 13.00
N GLY A 335 -9.70 8.06 13.60
CA GLY A 335 -9.20 9.42 13.78
C GLY A 335 -7.94 9.49 14.63
N VAL A 336 -7.88 8.73 15.73
CA VAL A 336 -6.68 8.63 16.57
C VAL A 336 -5.51 8.04 15.78
N ILE A 337 -5.72 6.94 15.04
CA ILE A 337 -4.67 6.35 14.20
C ILE A 337 -4.17 7.37 13.16
N ALA A 338 -5.07 8.08 12.47
CA ALA A 338 -4.69 9.11 11.50
C ALA A 338 -3.88 10.26 12.13
N ALA A 339 -4.32 10.75 13.29
CA ALA A 339 -3.62 11.80 14.03
C ALA A 339 -2.22 11.34 14.45
N LEU A 340 -2.09 10.13 15.00
CA LEU A 340 -0.80 9.56 15.37
C LEU A 340 0.12 9.36 14.16
N PHE A 341 -0.40 8.90 13.02
CA PHE A 341 0.37 8.83 11.78
C PHE A 341 0.89 10.20 11.35
N GLY A 342 0.04 11.22 11.38
CA GLY A 342 0.42 12.59 11.04
C GLY A 342 1.49 13.15 11.96
N VAL A 343 1.35 12.95 13.28
CA VAL A 343 2.33 13.38 14.28
C VAL A 343 3.66 12.64 14.11
N VAL A 344 3.63 11.31 14.09
CA VAL A 344 4.85 10.49 14.02
C VAL A 344 5.63 10.75 12.73
N GLN A 345 4.96 10.85 11.57
CA GLN A 345 5.64 11.21 10.33
C GLN A 345 6.21 12.63 10.37
N SER A 346 5.45 13.60 10.87
CA SER A 346 5.92 14.98 10.96
C SER A 346 7.13 15.12 11.89
N VAL A 347 7.18 14.36 12.99
CA VAL A 347 8.36 14.30 13.86
C VAL A 347 9.56 13.70 13.13
N ARG A 348 9.36 12.62 12.35
CA ARG A 348 10.45 12.04 11.55
C ARG A 348 10.95 13.02 10.49
N ASP A 349 10.06 13.71 9.79
CA ASP A 349 10.45 14.70 8.78
C ASP A 349 11.23 15.85 9.41
N PHE A 350 10.77 16.36 10.56
CA PHE A 350 11.46 17.38 11.34
C PHE A 350 12.88 16.93 11.72
N ILE A 351 13.05 15.70 12.22
CA ILE A 351 14.37 15.19 12.58
C ILE A 351 15.23 15.03 11.31
N MET A 352 14.76 14.28 10.30
CA MET A 352 15.56 13.94 9.13
C MET A 352 15.92 15.13 8.24
N SER A 353 15.14 16.20 8.26
CA SER A 353 15.30 17.30 7.29
C SER A 353 15.19 18.71 7.88
N GLY A 354 14.63 18.89 9.08
CA GLY A 354 14.26 20.22 9.59
C GLY A 354 13.03 20.82 8.91
N TRP A 355 12.28 20.06 8.12
CA TRP A 355 11.06 20.49 7.44
C TRP A 355 9.81 19.73 7.91
N LEU A 356 8.64 20.36 7.78
CA LEU A 356 7.35 19.70 7.88
C LEU A 356 6.98 19.07 6.52
N GLN A 357 6.72 17.75 6.49
CA GLN A 357 6.26 17.03 5.29
C GLN A 357 7.23 17.13 4.10
N PHE A 358 8.52 16.89 4.35
CA PHE A 358 9.56 16.92 3.32
C PHE A 358 9.27 15.89 2.20
N PRO A 359 9.37 16.24 0.90
CA PRO A 359 9.97 17.43 0.28
C PRO A 359 8.94 18.50 -0.18
N LEU A 360 7.78 18.65 0.49
CA LEU A 360 6.74 19.58 0.04
C LEU A 360 7.06 21.07 0.29
N SER A 361 8.18 21.40 0.96
CA SER A 361 8.57 22.76 1.35
C SER A 361 7.46 23.54 2.09
N ILE A 362 6.69 22.87 2.96
CA ILE A 362 5.55 23.49 3.64
C ILE A 362 6.00 24.48 4.72
N HIS A 363 6.90 24.04 5.60
CA HIS A 363 7.43 24.85 6.69
C HIS A 363 8.84 24.37 7.05
N ALA A 364 9.79 25.31 7.14
CA ALA A 364 11.14 25.08 7.63
C ALA A 364 11.22 25.48 9.10
N PHE A 365 11.79 24.62 9.93
CA PHE A 365 12.04 24.91 11.34
C PHE A 365 13.44 25.51 11.51
N ASP A 366 13.61 26.39 12.50
CA ASP A 366 14.90 26.98 12.86
C ASP A 366 15.76 25.98 13.65
N VAL A 367 16.46 25.11 12.92
CA VAL A 367 17.34 24.08 13.46
C VAL A 367 18.66 24.02 12.70
N ALA A 368 19.74 23.69 13.39
CA ALA A 368 21.09 23.68 12.80
C ALA A 368 21.26 22.68 11.64
N TRP A 369 20.47 21.61 11.61
CA TRP A 369 20.52 20.57 10.58
C TRP A 369 19.49 20.76 9.45
N LEU A 370 18.89 21.94 9.34
CA LEU A 370 17.89 22.24 8.30
C LEU A 370 18.45 21.96 6.91
N ALA A 371 17.75 21.10 6.16
CA ALA A 371 18.12 20.78 4.80
C ALA A 371 17.83 21.93 3.83
N PRO A 372 18.63 22.08 2.75
CA PRO A 372 18.35 23.07 1.71
C PRO A 372 16.93 22.93 1.17
N ASP A 373 16.35 24.05 0.71
CA ASP A 373 15.00 24.06 0.16
C ASP A 373 14.86 23.02 -0.96
N PRO A 374 13.99 21.99 -0.80
CA PRO A 374 13.89 20.92 -1.77
C PRO A 374 13.24 21.36 -3.09
N VAL A 375 12.78 22.61 -3.25
CA VAL A 375 12.30 23.14 -4.53
C VAL A 375 13.31 22.92 -5.66
N TRP A 376 14.61 23.10 -5.40
CA TRP A 376 15.67 22.89 -6.39
C TRP A 376 15.82 21.44 -6.84
N ASN A 377 15.38 20.46 -6.04
CA ASN A 377 15.37 19.03 -6.38
C ASN A 377 13.99 18.57 -6.91
N ARG A 378 12.91 19.16 -6.42
CA ARG A 378 11.53 18.84 -6.82
C ARG A 378 11.21 19.34 -8.22
N THR A 379 11.65 20.54 -8.57
CA THR A 379 11.44 21.16 -9.89
C THR A 379 12.01 20.31 -11.03
N PRO A 380 13.30 19.89 -11.00
CA PRO A 380 13.83 19.02 -12.06
C PRO A 380 13.20 17.63 -12.06
N THR A 381 12.77 17.10 -10.91
CA THR A 381 12.01 15.83 -10.85
C THR A 381 10.65 15.94 -11.56
N LEU A 382 9.93 17.06 -11.34
CA LEU A 382 8.70 17.38 -12.07
C LEU A 382 8.96 17.50 -13.57
N GLY A 383 9.99 18.26 -13.92
CA GLY A 383 10.49 18.44 -15.27
C GLY A 383 10.77 17.13 -15.99
N ALA A 384 11.58 16.26 -15.37
CA ALA A 384 12.00 14.99 -15.95
C ALA A 384 10.83 14.04 -16.23
N ALA A 385 9.78 14.05 -15.41
CA ALA A 385 8.58 13.26 -15.70
C ALA A 385 7.80 13.81 -16.92
N ARG A 386 7.80 15.13 -17.12
CA ARG A 386 7.07 15.83 -18.20
C ARG A 386 7.81 15.80 -19.52
N ASP A 387 9.10 16.16 -19.52
CA ASP A 387 10.05 16.02 -20.63
C ASP A 387 11.48 15.84 -20.05
N PRO A 388 12.06 14.63 -20.12
CA PRO A 388 13.42 14.36 -19.66
C PRO A 388 14.51 15.19 -20.35
N LEU A 389 14.28 15.59 -21.61
CA LEU A 389 15.29 16.31 -22.40
C LEU A 389 15.32 17.81 -22.06
N HIS A 390 14.19 18.37 -21.64
CA HIS A 390 14.02 19.80 -21.36
C HIS A 390 13.44 20.03 -19.96
N LEU A 391 14.03 19.39 -18.95
CA LEU A 391 13.44 19.27 -17.61
C LEU A 391 13.11 20.63 -16.96
N TRP A 392 13.95 21.66 -17.09
CA TRP A 392 13.69 22.95 -16.46
C TRP A 392 12.53 23.69 -17.14
N GLU A 393 12.49 23.66 -18.46
CA GLU A 393 11.42 24.26 -19.26
C GLU A 393 10.10 23.53 -19.05
N ALA A 394 10.13 22.19 -19.04
CA ALA A 394 8.95 21.36 -18.81
C ALA A 394 8.40 21.46 -17.39
N ALA A 395 9.22 21.84 -16.41
CA ALA A 395 8.75 22.11 -15.06
C ALA A 395 7.83 23.36 -15.02
N VAL A 396 7.95 24.26 -16.00
CA VAL A 396 7.18 25.51 -16.09
C VAL A 396 6.18 25.47 -17.26
N GLY A 397 4.92 25.82 -17.00
CA GLY A 397 3.89 25.87 -18.04
C GLY A 397 3.43 24.50 -18.56
N TRP A 398 2.90 24.49 -19.80
CA TRP A 398 2.16 23.36 -20.38
C TRP A 398 2.71 22.87 -21.74
N GLY A 399 3.84 23.43 -22.21
CA GLY A 399 4.46 23.05 -23.49
C GLY A 399 4.96 21.60 -23.55
N TRP A 400 5.06 20.93 -22.41
CA TRP A 400 5.44 19.53 -22.30
C TRP A 400 4.34 18.54 -22.71
N ILE A 401 3.06 18.95 -22.76
CA ILE A 401 1.94 18.04 -23.04
C ILE A 401 2.12 17.26 -24.36
N PRO A 402 2.46 17.89 -25.50
CA PRO A 402 2.63 17.15 -26.76
C PRO A 402 3.76 16.12 -26.71
N VAL A 403 4.88 16.45 -26.06
CA VAL A 403 6.05 15.56 -25.92
C VAL A 403 5.76 14.42 -24.94
N TRP A 404 5.01 14.68 -23.88
CA TRP A 404 4.52 13.64 -22.98
C TRP A 404 3.52 12.72 -23.70
N ALA A 405 2.59 13.28 -24.47
CA ALA A 405 1.58 12.54 -25.21
C ALA A 405 2.19 11.63 -26.30
N SER A 406 3.25 12.09 -27.00
CA SER A 406 3.93 11.29 -28.02
C SER A 406 4.63 10.05 -27.45
N ARG A 407 4.92 10.03 -26.14
CA ARG A 407 5.52 8.89 -25.44
C ARG A 407 4.48 7.87 -24.95
N LEU A 408 3.18 8.18 -24.95
CA LEU A 408 2.15 7.28 -24.46
C LEU A 408 2.17 5.89 -25.14
N PRO A 409 2.37 5.75 -26.46
CA PRO A 409 2.41 4.43 -27.11
C PRO A 409 3.59 3.54 -26.66
N SER A 410 4.63 4.11 -26.05
CA SER A 410 5.78 3.34 -25.53
C SER A 410 5.59 2.85 -24.09
N GLN A 411 4.52 3.28 -23.41
CA GLN A 411 4.24 2.94 -22.01
C GLN A 411 3.20 1.82 -21.95
N TRP A 412 3.50 0.75 -21.23
CA TRP A 412 2.58 -0.40 -21.10
C TRP A 412 1.28 0.01 -20.39
N GLU A 413 1.34 1.01 -19.50
CA GLU A 413 0.20 1.57 -18.79
C GLU A 413 -0.87 2.10 -19.74
N THR A 414 -0.46 2.71 -20.86
CA THR A 414 -1.39 3.24 -21.87
C THR A 414 -2.31 2.15 -22.40
N TYR A 415 -1.77 0.97 -22.68
CA TYR A 415 -2.55 -0.16 -23.18
C TYR A 415 -3.44 -0.78 -22.10
N VAL A 416 -2.98 -0.83 -20.85
CA VAL A 416 -3.81 -1.26 -19.71
C VAL A 416 -4.99 -0.30 -19.49
N ILE A 417 -4.73 1.01 -19.51
CA ILE A 417 -5.77 2.04 -19.37
C ILE A 417 -6.78 1.93 -20.53
N LEU A 418 -6.32 1.78 -21.78
CA LEU A 418 -7.20 1.61 -22.92
C LEU A 418 -8.07 0.36 -22.80
N ALA A 419 -7.48 -0.78 -22.42
CA ALA A 419 -8.21 -2.03 -22.20
C ALA A 419 -9.27 -1.87 -21.10
N LEU A 420 -8.93 -1.17 -20.01
CA LEU A 420 -9.84 -0.88 -18.91
C LEU A 420 -10.98 0.05 -19.30
N VAL A 421 -10.72 1.08 -20.11
CA VAL A 421 -11.76 1.97 -20.65
C VAL A 421 -12.72 1.19 -21.54
N VAL A 422 -12.20 0.39 -22.47
CA VAL A 422 -13.02 -0.44 -23.37
C VAL A 422 -13.86 -1.43 -22.58
N ALA A 423 -13.27 -2.16 -21.63
CA ALA A 423 -13.99 -3.10 -20.78
C ALA A 423 -15.05 -2.41 -19.89
N SER A 424 -14.78 -1.20 -19.43
CA SER A 424 -15.74 -0.38 -18.65
C SER A 424 -16.95 0.02 -19.50
N VAL A 425 -16.71 0.51 -20.72
CA VAL A 425 -17.80 0.90 -21.64
C VAL A 425 -18.66 -0.31 -22.00
N ILE A 426 -18.03 -1.44 -22.37
CA ILE A 426 -18.76 -2.68 -22.71
C ILE A 426 -19.58 -3.17 -21.52
N SER A 427 -18.97 -3.27 -20.32
CA SER A 427 -19.66 -3.78 -19.13
C SER A 427 -20.81 -2.88 -18.69
N ILE A 428 -20.68 -1.55 -18.77
CA ILE A 428 -21.76 -0.60 -18.48
C ILE A 428 -22.92 -0.78 -19.47
N ILE A 429 -22.63 -0.87 -20.78
CA ILE A 429 -23.66 -1.06 -21.82
C ILE A 429 -24.45 -2.36 -21.55
N VAL A 430 -23.74 -3.46 -21.25
CA VAL A 430 -24.38 -4.73 -20.91
C VAL A 430 -25.23 -4.58 -19.64
N ALA A 431 -24.68 -3.97 -18.59
CA ALA A 431 -25.37 -3.83 -17.31
C ALA A 431 -26.63 -2.98 -17.40
N ILE A 432 -26.62 -1.85 -18.11
CA ILE A 432 -27.81 -0.99 -18.29
C ILE A 432 -28.94 -1.73 -19.03
N LYS A 433 -28.60 -2.65 -19.95
CA LYS A 433 -29.61 -3.44 -20.68
C LYS A 433 -30.31 -4.50 -19.83
N VAL A 434 -29.64 -5.05 -18.81
CA VAL A 434 -30.13 -6.22 -18.06
C VAL A 434 -30.38 -5.95 -16.57
N ALA A 435 -29.83 -4.85 -16.04
CA ALA A 435 -29.84 -4.51 -14.62
C ALA A 435 -30.02 -3.00 -14.40
N SER A 436 -30.32 -2.61 -13.15
CA SER A 436 -30.35 -1.20 -12.74
C SER A 436 -29.03 -0.82 -12.08
N LEU A 437 -28.28 0.09 -12.69
CA LEU A 437 -27.07 0.65 -12.10
C LEU A 437 -27.40 1.76 -11.11
N ASN A 438 -26.85 1.68 -9.90
CA ASN A 438 -26.85 2.82 -8.98
C ASN A 438 -25.74 3.81 -9.41
N ALA A 439 -26.06 4.66 -10.39
CA ALA A 439 -25.12 5.62 -10.96
C ALA A 439 -24.56 6.59 -9.90
N LYS A 440 -25.35 6.99 -8.91
CA LYS A 440 -24.91 7.87 -7.83
C LYS A 440 -23.80 7.22 -7.01
N SER A 441 -24.01 6.00 -6.51
CA SER A 441 -22.99 5.30 -5.73
C SER A 441 -21.77 4.93 -6.57
N LEU A 442 -21.95 4.60 -7.86
CA LEU A 442 -20.84 4.37 -8.79
C LEU A 442 -19.98 5.63 -8.94
N LEU A 443 -20.59 6.78 -9.23
CA LEU A 443 -19.87 8.06 -9.35
C LEU A 443 -19.15 8.41 -8.04
N LEU A 444 -19.83 8.28 -6.89
CA LEU A 444 -19.21 8.52 -5.58
C LEU A 444 -18.03 7.59 -5.30
N ALA A 445 -18.09 6.33 -5.75
CA ALA A 445 -16.97 5.39 -5.61
C ALA A 445 -15.77 5.79 -6.49
N MET A 446 -16.02 6.37 -7.67
CA MET A 446 -14.98 6.84 -8.59
C MET A 446 -14.38 8.20 -8.19
N MET A 447 -15.07 9.02 -7.39
CA MET A 447 -14.63 10.38 -7.04
C MET A 447 -13.20 10.47 -6.49
N PRO A 448 -12.75 9.60 -5.55
CA PRO A 448 -11.37 9.69 -5.06
C PRO A 448 -10.33 9.44 -6.15
N ALA A 449 -10.61 8.50 -7.06
CA ALA A 449 -9.74 8.22 -8.20
C ALA A 449 -9.72 9.40 -9.18
N LEU A 450 -10.88 9.98 -9.50
CA LEU A 450 -11.01 11.12 -10.41
C LEU A 450 -10.25 12.35 -9.91
N LEU A 451 -10.47 12.74 -8.65
CA LEU A 451 -9.82 13.90 -8.05
C LEU A 451 -8.31 13.72 -7.92
N THR A 452 -7.85 12.50 -7.60
CA THR A 452 -6.41 12.22 -7.51
C THR A 452 -5.76 12.20 -8.88
N CYS A 453 -6.42 11.68 -9.93
CA CYS A 453 -5.90 11.76 -11.30
C CYS A 453 -5.82 13.20 -11.80
N ALA A 454 -6.81 14.03 -11.47
CA ALA A 454 -6.78 15.46 -11.78
C ALA A 454 -5.61 16.15 -11.06
N ALA A 455 -5.46 15.95 -9.75
CA ALA A 455 -4.34 16.51 -8.98
C ALA A 455 -2.98 16.01 -9.48
N TRP A 456 -2.89 14.73 -9.86
CA TRP A 456 -1.69 14.14 -10.43
C TRP A 456 -1.28 14.83 -11.74
N PHE A 457 -2.21 14.99 -12.67
CA PHE A 457 -1.91 15.60 -13.96
C PHE A 457 -1.61 17.10 -13.85
N LEU A 458 -2.32 17.81 -12.95
CA LEU A 458 -2.22 19.26 -12.82
C LEU A 458 -1.05 19.73 -11.93
N ALA A 459 -0.76 19.00 -10.86
CA ALA A 459 0.13 19.47 -9.78
C ALA A 459 1.29 18.51 -9.46
N SER A 460 1.32 17.31 -10.05
CA SER A 460 2.33 16.28 -9.78
C SER A 460 3.11 15.94 -11.05
N PRO A 461 4.25 15.22 -10.95
CA PRO A 461 4.93 14.69 -12.12
C PRO A 461 4.04 13.66 -12.83
N PRO A 462 3.70 13.81 -14.12
CA PRO A 462 2.73 12.96 -14.82
C PRO A 462 3.34 11.62 -15.28
N SER A 463 4.17 10.99 -14.43
CA SER A 463 4.56 9.59 -14.61
C SER A 463 3.45 8.68 -14.09
N PHE A 464 3.01 7.69 -14.89
CA PHE A 464 1.90 6.81 -14.53
C PHE A 464 2.13 6.05 -13.22
N ARG A 465 3.38 5.70 -12.89
CA ARG A 465 3.73 5.01 -11.65
C ARG A 465 3.25 5.76 -10.40
N PHE A 466 3.15 7.08 -10.48
CA PHE A 466 2.67 7.91 -9.37
C PHE A 466 1.17 7.81 -9.11
N VAL A 467 0.39 7.31 -10.08
CA VAL A 467 -1.08 7.31 -10.04
C VAL A 467 -1.71 5.96 -10.42
N TRP A 468 -0.94 4.86 -10.53
CA TRP A 468 -1.48 3.54 -10.92
C TRP A 468 -2.74 3.16 -10.15
N GLY A 469 -2.73 3.27 -8.82
CA GLY A 469 -3.89 2.99 -7.99
C GLY A 469 -5.14 3.77 -8.43
N PRO A 470 -5.12 5.11 -8.37
CA PRO A 470 -6.23 5.94 -8.81
C PRO A 470 -6.61 5.75 -10.29
N ILE A 471 -5.66 5.76 -11.23
CA ILE A 471 -5.97 5.73 -12.67
C ILE A 471 -6.57 4.38 -13.09
N PHE A 472 -6.05 3.27 -12.57
CA PHE A 472 -6.64 1.96 -12.84
C PHE A 472 -7.99 1.79 -12.15
N SER A 473 -8.20 2.42 -10.98
CA SER A 473 -9.50 2.42 -10.30
C SER A 473 -10.62 3.05 -11.15
N LEU A 474 -10.29 3.99 -12.06
CA LEU A 474 -11.27 4.58 -12.99
C LEU A 474 -11.87 3.56 -13.96
N GLY A 475 -11.17 2.46 -14.27
CA GLY A 475 -11.71 1.35 -15.03
C GLY A 475 -12.20 0.18 -14.18
N VAL A 476 -11.46 -0.15 -13.11
CA VAL A 476 -11.79 -1.28 -12.22
C VAL A 476 -13.17 -1.10 -11.58
N ILE A 477 -13.48 0.09 -11.07
CA ILE A 477 -14.74 0.36 -10.35
C ILE A 477 -15.96 0.18 -11.26
N PRO A 478 -16.07 0.82 -12.45
CA PRO A 478 -17.23 0.64 -13.33
C PRO A 478 -17.39 -0.79 -13.85
N ILE A 479 -16.30 -1.50 -14.17
CA ILE A 479 -16.36 -2.92 -14.54
C ILE A 479 -16.96 -3.74 -13.40
N ALA A 480 -16.41 -3.59 -12.19
CA ALA A 480 -16.86 -4.32 -11.02
C ALA A 480 -18.31 -4.02 -10.64
N TRP A 481 -18.72 -2.74 -10.71
CA TRP A 481 -20.09 -2.31 -10.42
C TRP A 481 -21.09 -2.90 -11.41
N SER A 482 -20.70 -2.94 -12.70
CA SER A 482 -21.49 -3.54 -13.77
C SER A 482 -21.64 -5.04 -13.58
N LEU A 483 -20.54 -5.77 -13.34
CA LEU A 483 -20.57 -7.21 -13.05
C LEU A 483 -21.45 -7.52 -11.83
N PHE A 484 -21.30 -6.74 -10.75
CA PHE A 484 -22.09 -6.90 -9.55
C PHE A 484 -23.59 -6.64 -9.79
N ALA A 485 -23.94 -5.60 -10.56
CA ALA A 485 -25.33 -5.29 -10.89
C ALA A 485 -25.99 -6.39 -11.73
N VAL A 486 -25.28 -6.93 -12.73
CA VAL A 486 -25.79 -8.06 -13.54
C VAL A 486 -25.91 -9.32 -12.69
N ALA A 487 -24.94 -9.61 -11.81
CA ALA A 487 -24.99 -10.77 -10.91
C ALA A 487 -26.18 -10.72 -9.92
N LYS A 488 -26.72 -9.53 -9.63
CA LYS A 488 -27.92 -9.33 -8.80
C LYS A 488 -29.22 -9.14 -9.59
N ALA A 489 -29.18 -9.16 -10.92
CA ALA A 489 -30.35 -8.87 -11.73
C ALA A 489 -31.36 -10.03 -11.70
N ASN A 490 -32.57 -9.77 -11.19
CA ASN A 490 -33.65 -10.77 -11.19
C ASN A 490 -34.28 -10.97 -12.59
N LYS A 491 -34.16 -9.97 -13.48
CA LYS A 491 -34.80 -10.01 -14.81
C LYS A 491 -34.21 -11.09 -15.72
N VAL A 492 -32.97 -11.51 -15.49
CA VAL A 492 -32.26 -12.44 -16.38
C VAL A 492 -31.48 -13.48 -15.56
N HIS A 493 -32.22 -14.35 -14.88
CA HIS A 493 -31.65 -15.36 -13.96
C HIS A 493 -30.55 -16.21 -14.59
N LEU A 494 -30.70 -16.60 -15.86
CA LEU A 494 -29.69 -17.39 -16.58
C LEU A 494 -28.35 -16.62 -16.66
N ILE A 495 -28.35 -15.38 -17.16
CA ILE A 495 -27.15 -14.56 -17.27
C ILE A 495 -26.56 -14.27 -15.88
N SER A 496 -27.39 -13.90 -14.90
CA SER A 496 -26.92 -13.58 -13.54
C SER A 496 -26.19 -14.74 -12.87
N ALA A 497 -26.60 -15.98 -13.15
CA ALA A 497 -25.97 -17.17 -12.59
C ALA A 497 -24.56 -17.42 -13.16
N PHE A 498 -24.27 -16.96 -14.38
CA PHE A 498 -22.97 -17.16 -15.04
C PHE A 498 -21.96 -16.05 -14.79
N VAL A 499 -22.37 -14.84 -14.38
CA VAL A 499 -21.43 -13.71 -14.22
C VAL A 499 -20.32 -14.00 -13.21
N ALA A 500 -20.66 -14.50 -12.02
CA ALA A 500 -19.66 -14.76 -10.99
C ALA A 500 -18.72 -15.92 -11.40
N PRO A 501 -19.20 -17.09 -11.85
CA PRO A 501 -18.35 -18.14 -12.42
C PRO A 501 -17.44 -17.64 -13.54
N PHE A 502 -17.98 -16.90 -14.51
CA PHE A 502 -17.20 -16.38 -15.64
C PHE A 502 -16.10 -15.44 -15.18
N ALA A 503 -16.41 -14.48 -14.30
CA ALA A 503 -15.42 -13.55 -13.76
C ALA A 503 -14.32 -14.27 -12.98
N LEU A 504 -14.68 -15.30 -12.19
CA LEU A 504 -13.72 -16.12 -11.46
C LEU A 504 -12.81 -16.93 -12.39
N VAL A 505 -13.37 -17.61 -13.38
CA VAL A 505 -12.61 -18.40 -14.36
C VAL A 505 -11.68 -17.48 -15.14
N LEU A 506 -12.20 -16.39 -15.72
CA LEU A 506 -11.39 -15.44 -16.49
C LEU A 506 -10.24 -14.87 -15.66
N SER A 507 -10.53 -14.41 -14.44
CA SER A 507 -9.49 -13.88 -13.53
C SER A 507 -8.44 -14.93 -13.20
N SER A 508 -8.87 -16.16 -12.89
CA SER A 508 -7.96 -17.26 -12.56
C SER A 508 -7.07 -17.63 -13.75
N THR A 509 -7.66 -17.75 -14.95
CA THR A 509 -6.92 -18.05 -16.18
C THR A 509 -5.89 -16.98 -16.49
N VAL A 510 -6.25 -15.70 -16.39
CA VAL A 510 -5.30 -14.58 -16.62
C VAL A 510 -4.15 -14.63 -15.61
N ILE A 511 -4.46 -14.80 -14.31
CA ILE A 511 -3.45 -14.86 -13.25
C ILE A 511 -2.50 -16.06 -13.49
N LEU A 512 -3.05 -17.25 -13.73
CA LEU A 512 -2.25 -18.46 -13.96
C LEU A 512 -1.40 -18.35 -15.23
N ALA A 513 -1.94 -17.76 -16.30
CA ALA A 513 -1.19 -17.56 -17.54
C ALA A 513 0.01 -16.63 -17.34
N VAL A 514 -0.19 -15.50 -16.64
CA VAL A 514 0.91 -14.57 -16.34
C VAL A 514 1.92 -15.18 -15.38
N VAL A 515 1.47 -15.91 -14.34
CA VAL A 515 2.36 -16.61 -13.41
C VAL A 515 3.17 -17.68 -14.12
N ALA A 516 2.56 -18.47 -15.01
CA ALA A 516 3.27 -19.48 -15.79
C ALA A 516 4.29 -18.84 -16.73
N TYR A 517 3.89 -17.79 -17.46
CA TYR A 517 4.78 -17.07 -18.37
C TYR A 517 5.97 -16.42 -17.63
N ALA A 518 5.70 -15.71 -16.53
CA ALA A 518 6.74 -15.08 -15.71
C ALA A 518 7.62 -16.12 -15.00
N GLY A 519 7.04 -17.25 -14.59
CA GLY A 519 7.79 -18.36 -13.99
C GLY A 519 8.85 -18.92 -14.94
N VAL A 520 8.56 -18.95 -16.25
CA VAL A 520 9.52 -19.39 -17.28
C VAL A 520 10.51 -18.28 -17.65
N THR A 521 10.06 -17.03 -17.71
CA THR A 521 10.86 -15.93 -18.30
C THR A 521 11.60 -15.05 -17.31
N ARG A 522 11.22 -15.06 -16.03
CA ARG A 522 11.76 -14.14 -15.00
C ARG A 522 12.43 -14.84 -13.83
N ILE A 523 12.10 -16.10 -13.55
CA ILE A 523 12.72 -16.83 -12.45
C ILE A 523 13.99 -17.50 -12.98
N HIS A 524 15.13 -17.05 -12.47
CA HIS A 524 16.45 -17.61 -12.81
C HIS A 524 17.15 -18.09 -11.54
N PRO A 525 16.92 -19.34 -11.09
CA PRO A 525 17.45 -19.83 -9.82
C PRO A 525 18.97 -19.78 -9.72
N GLY A 526 19.68 -19.89 -10.85
CA GLY A 526 21.14 -19.81 -10.91
C GLY A 526 21.73 -18.45 -10.53
N LEU A 527 20.92 -17.39 -10.44
CA LEU A 527 21.38 -16.07 -9.98
C LEU A 527 21.50 -15.99 -8.45
N ASN A 528 20.89 -16.91 -7.70
CA ASN A 528 20.85 -16.85 -6.24
C ASN A 528 22.12 -17.45 -5.63
N THR A 529 23.21 -16.70 -5.67
CA THR A 529 24.55 -17.17 -5.29
C THR A 529 24.99 -16.72 -3.89
N GLN A 530 24.37 -15.68 -3.32
CA GLN A 530 24.77 -15.14 -2.02
C GLN A 530 24.11 -15.92 -0.89
N GLN A 531 24.90 -16.66 -0.11
CA GLN A 531 24.42 -17.42 1.04
C GLN A 531 24.41 -16.56 2.31
N HIS A 532 23.29 -16.61 3.03
CA HIS A 532 23.13 -16.02 4.35
C HIS A 532 22.73 -17.13 5.33
N SER A 533 23.43 -17.24 6.45
CA SER A 533 23.14 -18.24 7.48
C SER A 533 22.82 -17.55 8.80
N TRP A 534 21.69 -17.91 9.38
CA TRP A 534 21.21 -17.39 10.66
C TRP A 534 20.92 -18.54 11.60
N ALA A 535 21.50 -18.47 12.80
CA ALA A 535 21.33 -19.50 13.82
C ALA A 535 20.89 -18.89 15.16
N VAL A 536 19.91 -19.52 15.80
CA VAL A 536 19.49 -19.22 17.18
C VAL A 536 19.27 -20.53 17.92
N GLY A 537 20.15 -20.82 18.87
CA GLY A 537 20.15 -22.09 19.59
C GLY A 537 20.31 -23.27 18.62
N PRO A 538 19.41 -24.28 18.65
CA PRO A 538 19.50 -25.45 17.77
C PRO A 538 18.95 -25.21 16.34
N ILE A 539 18.39 -24.03 16.06
CA ILE A 539 17.79 -23.70 14.76
C ILE A 539 18.85 -23.01 13.89
N ASP A 540 19.19 -23.61 12.75
CA ASP A 540 20.03 -23.03 11.70
C ASP A 540 19.22 -22.92 10.39
N VAL A 541 19.17 -21.70 9.84
CA VAL A 541 18.48 -21.38 8.61
C VAL A 541 19.48 -20.74 7.65
N SER A 542 19.75 -21.43 6.55
CA SER A 542 20.53 -20.90 5.42
C SER A 542 19.63 -20.58 4.23
N VAL A 543 19.79 -19.38 3.66
CA VAL A 543 19.02 -18.86 2.53
C VAL A 543 19.97 -18.32 1.47
N TYR A 544 19.61 -18.51 0.20
CA TYR A 544 20.34 -17.97 -0.94
C TYR A 544 19.55 -16.84 -1.60
N PHE A 545 20.23 -15.74 -1.88
CA PHE A 545 19.69 -14.56 -2.56
C PHE A 545 20.50 -14.25 -3.82
N ALA A 546 19.86 -13.63 -4.80
CA ALA A 546 20.60 -12.95 -5.85
C ALA A 546 21.37 -11.77 -5.24
N PRO A 547 22.69 -11.67 -5.49
CA PRO A 547 23.49 -10.59 -4.93
C PRO A 547 22.99 -9.24 -5.43
N VAL A 548 23.08 -8.23 -4.56
CA VAL A 548 22.90 -6.83 -4.98
C VAL A 548 24.08 -6.44 -5.86
N VAL A 549 23.84 -5.61 -6.87
CA VAL A 549 24.89 -5.11 -7.77
C VAL A 549 25.99 -4.42 -6.96
N ASP A 550 27.23 -4.87 -7.14
CA ASP A 550 28.41 -4.18 -6.62
C ASP A 550 28.82 -3.05 -7.57
N VAL A 551 29.03 -1.86 -7.02
CA VAL A 551 29.44 -0.68 -7.79
C VAL A 551 30.78 -0.14 -7.31
N PRO A 552 31.71 0.17 -8.24
CA PRO A 552 32.97 0.78 -7.87
C PRO A 552 32.72 2.20 -7.34
N THR A 553 33.34 2.52 -6.21
CA THR A 553 33.29 3.84 -5.61
C THR A 553 34.68 4.40 -5.39
N LYS A 554 34.76 5.73 -5.35
CA LYS A 554 35.97 6.46 -4.95
C LYS A 554 35.68 7.28 -3.71
N SER A 555 36.65 7.28 -2.80
CA SER A 555 36.62 8.15 -1.62
C SER A 555 36.85 9.61 -2.06
N LYS A 556 36.05 10.53 -1.53
CA LYS A 556 36.22 11.98 -1.70
C LYS A 556 36.09 12.67 -0.36
N THR A 557 37.11 13.44 0.01
CA THR A 557 37.05 14.36 1.15
C THR A 557 36.38 15.66 0.72
N LEU A 558 35.33 16.07 1.43
CA LEU A 558 34.63 17.33 1.22
C LEU A 558 35.38 18.50 1.85
N ALA A 559 34.95 19.74 1.57
CA ALA A 559 35.54 20.94 2.17
C ALA A 559 35.36 20.97 3.70
N SER A 560 34.31 20.33 4.20
CA SER A 560 34.05 20.11 5.63
C SER A 560 34.98 19.10 6.30
N GLY A 561 35.77 18.35 5.53
CA GLY A 561 36.56 17.20 6.02
C GLY A 561 35.79 15.87 6.05
N LEU A 562 34.48 15.86 5.77
CA LEU A 562 33.71 14.63 5.67
C LEU A 562 34.21 13.77 4.49
N ILE A 563 34.46 12.49 4.73
CA ILE A 563 34.87 11.53 3.72
C ILE A 563 33.64 10.75 3.25
N VAL A 564 33.34 10.83 1.96
CA VAL A 564 32.20 10.15 1.33
C VAL A 564 32.64 9.22 0.20
N GLN A 565 31.80 8.24 -0.12
CA GLN A 565 31.97 7.37 -1.28
C GLN A 565 31.13 7.89 -2.45
N ILE A 566 31.74 8.01 -3.62
CA ILE A 566 31.05 8.44 -4.85
C ILE A 566 31.16 7.32 -5.90
N PRO A 567 30.04 6.84 -6.46
CA PRO A 567 30.07 5.86 -7.54
C PRO A 567 30.80 6.42 -8.77
N THR A 568 31.62 5.59 -9.43
CA THR A 568 32.46 6.02 -10.56
C THR A 568 31.85 5.75 -11.93
N THR A 569 30.89 4.82 -12.01
CA THR A 569 30.30 4.35 -13.28
C THR A 569 28.85 4.80 -13.48
N SER A 570 28.14 5.18 -12.42
CA SER A 570 26.77 5.68 -12.43
C SER A 570 26.52 6.62 -11.26
N ASP A 571 25.28 7.02 -11.04
CA ASP A 571 24.82 7.80 -9.88
C ASP A 571 24.22 6.93 -8.76
N GLN A 572 24.32 5.61 -8.86
CA GLN A 572 23.70 4.66 -7.94
C GLN A 572 24.73 4.07 -6.98
N CYS A 573 24.38 4.03 -5.70
CA CYS A 573 25.20 3.47 -4.63
C CYS A 573 24.91 2.00 -4.34
N TRP A 574 23.72 1.51 -4.69
CA TRP A 574 23.30 0.12 -4.45
C TRP A 574 23.56 -0.32 -3.01
N ASN A 575 24.45 -1.29 -2.82
CA ASN A 575 24.78 -1.83 -1.50
C ASN A 575 25.89 -1.04 -0.78
N VAL A 576 26.56 -0.10 -1.46
CA VAL A 576 27.65 0.69 -0.88
C VAL A 576 27.08 1.66 0.15
N TYR A 577 27.44 1.42 1.40
CA TYR A 577 26.91 2.07 2.58
C TYR A 577 27.91 1.89 3.73
N PRO A 578 28.05 2.86 4.66
CA PRO A 578 27.38 4.16 4.70
C PRO A 578 28.05 5.23 3.82
N LEU A 579 27.48 6.44 3.80
CA LEU A 579 28.07 7.65 3.20
C LEU A 579 28.35 7.56 1.70
N CYS A 580 27.57 6.76 0.96
CA CYS A 580 27.59 6.78 -0.49
C CYS A 580 26.53 7.71 -1.04
N THR A 581 26.92 8.62 -1.93
CA THR A 581 26.00 9.47 -2.68
C THR A 581 26.66 9.98 -3.96
N ALA A 582 25.90 10.09 -5.04
CA ALA A 582 26.38 10.66 -6.30
C ALA A 582 26.36 12.19 -6.32
N GLN A 583 25.49 12.81 -5.51
CA GLN A 583 25.28 14.25 -5.48
C GLN A 583 25.23 14.72 -4.02
N LEU A 584 26.25 15.48 -3.64
CA LEU A 584 26.39 16.03 -2.28
C LEU A 584 27.00 17.41 -2.35
N SER A 585 26.44 18.33 -1.55
CA SER A 585 27.03 19.67 -1.39
C SER A 585 28.40 19.56 -0.72
N PRO A 586 29.43 20.29 -1.20
CA PRO A 586 30.77 20.24 -0.61
C PRO A 586 30.83 20.80 0.83
N THR A 587 29.78 21.48 1.28
CA THR A 587 29.65 22.08 2.63
C THR A 587 29.17 21.10 3.68
N VAL A 588 28.52 20.00 3.29
CA VAL A 588 27.88 19.08 4.24
C VAL A 588 28.90 18.52 5.22
N ALA A 589 28.61 18.66 6.51
CA ALA A 589 29.49 18.26 7.60
C ALA A 589 28.79 17.29 8.56
N MET A 590 29.56 16.56 9.34
CA MET A 590 29.02 15.81 10.48
C MET A 590 28.57 16.79 11.55
N ARG A 591 27.42 16.51 12.19
CA ARG A 591 26.93 17.28 13.33
C ARG A 591 27.65 16.93 14.63
N GLY A 592 28.17 15.70 14.74
CA GLY A 592 28.91 15.19 15.89
C GLY A 592 29.95 14.15 15.49
N GLU A 593 30.35 13.30 16.43
CA GLU A 593 31.41 12.30 16.21
C GLU A 593 30.92 11.06 15.46
N SER A 594 29.62 10.78 15.52
CA SER A 594 28.99 9.59 14.96
C SER A 594 27.93 9.91 13.90
N LEU A 595 27.64 8.94 13.02
CA LEU A 595 26.55 9.06 12.04
C LEU A 595 25.18 9.30 12.69
N GLN A 596 25.00 8.83 13.93
CA GLN A 596 23.77 9.02 14.68
C GLN A 596 23.55 10.49 15.08
N ASP A 597 24.62 11.27 15.24
CA ASP A 597 24.53 12.69 15.60
C ASP A 597 23.96 13.54 14.47
N GLY A 598 24.15 13.08 13.23
CA GLY A 598 23.53 13.63 12.03
C GLY A 598 24.43 14.52 11.19
N PHE A 599 23.81 15.33 10.33
CA PHE A 599 24.49 16.12 9.31
C PHE A 599 24.05 17.58 9.31
N LEU A 600 24.99 18.48 9.04
CA LEU A 600 24.78 19.91 8.84
C LEU A 600 24.90 20.24 7.33
N PRO A 601 24.15 21.23 6.82
CA PRO A 601 24.13 21.60 5.40
C PRO A 601 25.45 22.21 4.89
#